data_AF-A0A3B0SR43-F1
#
_entry.id   AF-A0A3B0SR43-F1
#
_cell.length_a   1.000
_cell.length_b   1.000
_cell.length_c   1.000
_cell.angle_alpha   90.00
_cell.angle_beta   90.00
_cell.angle_gamma   90.00
#
_symmetry.space_group_name_H-M   'P 1'
#
loop_
_entity.id
_entity.type
_entity.pdbx_description
1 polymer ?
#
loop_
_entity_poly.entity_id
_entity_poly.type
_entity_poly.pdbx_seq_one_letter_code
_entity_poly.pdbx_strand_id
1 'polypeptide(L)'
;TRQGTAALDAVLLGLGVLETTFIARGFTRAPNQLRRLTTTALTHARQGRGFAFLEVLSPCVTYNDTYPQWEAEHIDLDTDETYDPTNRTAAFTRVIELETQGRIPVGVIYHDPTTEPTVFPNPATADIDPRVNVGSYDTIIDRYRI
;
A
#
# COMPACT_ATOMS: atom_id res chain seq x y z
N THR A 1 -16.09 -3.46 16.90
CA THR A 1 -15.33 -4.66 17.33
C THR A 1 -16.13 -5.43 18.39
N ARG A 2 -15.79 -6.69 18.75
CA ARG A 2 -16.45 -7.41 19.87
C ARG A 2 -16.35 -6.68 21.22
N GLN A 3 -15.53 -5.64 21.31
CA GLN A 3 -15.31 -4.81 22.49
C GLN A 3 -16.03 -3.45 22.42
N GLY A 4 -16.91 -3.21 21.44
CA GLY A 4 -17.63 -1.94 21.31
C GLY A 4 -16.76 -0.75 20.90
N THR A 5 -15.47 -0.97 20.61
CA THR A 5 -14.58 0.05 20.08
C THR A 5 -14.74 0.18 18.56
N ALA A 6 -14.46 1.37 18.05
CA ALA A 6 -14.35 1.62 16.62
C ALA A 6 -13.34 0.64 16.00
N ALA A 7 -13.62 0.18 14.78
CA ALA A 7 -12.66 -0.63 14.05
C ALA A 7 -11.42 0.22 13.72
N LEU A 8 -10.26 -0.43 13.63
CA LEU A 8 -9.05 0.22 13.14
C LEU A 8 -9.22 0.48 11.64
N ASP A 9 -9.10 1.73 11.22
CA ASP A 9 -8.99 2.08 9.80
C ASP A 9 -7.51 1.96 9.37
N ALA A 10 -7.23 1.08 8.42
CA ALA A 10 -5.87 0.80 7.97
C ALA A 10 -5.25 1.95 7.16
N VAL A 11 -6.07 2.75 6.46
CA VAL A 11 -5.61 3.94 5.73
C VAL A 11 -5.21 5.04 6.70
N LEU A 12 -6.01 5.31 7.73
CA LEU A 12 -5.65 6.28 8.77
C LEU A 12 -4.38 5.85 9.53
N LEU A 13 -4.25 4.56 9.85
CA LEU A 13 -3.02 4.03 10.41
C LEU A 13 -1.82 4.24 9.47
N GLY A 14 -1.98 3.91 8.18
CA GLY A 14 -0.95 4.09 7.17
C GLY A 14 -0.52 5.54 7.01
N LEU A 15 -1.46 6.49 7.04
CA LEU A 15 -1.20 7.92 6.96
C LEU A 15 -0.44 8.43 8.20
N GLY A 16 -0.68 7.82 9.36
CA GLY A 16 0.06 8.10 10.60
C GLY A 16 1.53 7.64 10.57
N VAL A 17 1.89 6.70 9.67
CA VAL A 17 3.28 6.26 9.46
C VAL A 17 3.94 7.15 8.41
N LEU A 18 4.86 8.01 8.85
CA LEU A 18 5.49 9.03 7.99
C LEU A 18 6.32 8.44 6.84
N GLU A 19 6.84 7.22 6.99
CA GLU A 19 7.60 6.48 5.97
C GLU A 19 6.72 5.91 4.83
N THR A 20 5.39 5.92 4.99
CA THR A 20 4.49 5.44 3.93
C THR A 20 4.40 6.49 2.83
N THR A 21 4.96 6.24 1.65
CA THR A 21 5.04 7.24 0.57
C THR A 21 3.95 7.08 -0.49
N PHE A 22 3.15 6.02 -0.41
CA PHE A 22 1.96 5.83 -1.24
C PHE A 22 0.88 5.04 -0.47
N ILE A 23 -0.35 5.53 -0.49
CA ILE A 23 -1.53 4.93 0.14
C ILE A 23 -2.70 4.99 -0.82
N ALA A 24 -3.34 3.84 -1.04
CA ALA A 24 -4.56 3.73 -1.81
C ALA A 24 -5.53 2.74 -1.16
N ARG A 25 -6.82 2.91 -1.44
CA ARG A 25 -7.87 1.94 -1.10
C ARG A 25 -8.61 1.56 -2.37
N GLY A 26 -8.72 0.27 -2.66
CA GLY A 26 -9.45 -0.26 -3.80
C GLY A 26 -10.64 -1.13 -3.37
N PHE A 27 -11.58 -1.34 -4.28
CA PHE A 27 -12.75 -2.19 -4.05
C PHE A 27 -12.86 -3.27 -5.12
N THR A 28 -13.10 -4.53 -4.72
CA THR A 28 -13.20 -5.66 -5.65
C THR A 28 -14.35 -5.53 -6.67
N ARG A 29 -15.41 -4.78 -6.34
CA ARG A 29 -16.52 -4.49 -7.28
C ARG A 29 -16.17 -3.41 -8.31
N ALA A 30 -15.06 -2.70 -8.16
CA ALA A 30 -14.52 -1.74 -9.12
C ALA A 30 -13.23 -2.28 -9.77
N PRO A 31 -13.27 -3.37 -10.56
CA PRO A 31 -12.08 -4.10 -11.01
C PRO A 31 -11.14 -3.25 -11.87
N ASN A 32 -11.67 -2.32 -12.66
CA ASN A 32 -10.84 -1.41 -13.47
C ASN A 32 -10.04 -0.43 -12.59
N GLN A 33 -10.67 0.10 -11.53
CA GLN A 33 -9.99 0.97 -10.57
C GLN A 33 -8.94 0.17 -9.81
N LEU A 34 -9.31 -0.99 -9.26
CA LEU A 34 -8.39 -1.85 -8.52
C LEU A 34 -7.16 -2.24 -9.37
N ARG A 35 -7.34 -2.55 -10.65
CA ARG A 35 -6.22 -2.81 -11.58
C ARG A 35 -5.29 -1.61 -11.71
N ARG A 36 -5.84 -0.40 -11.88
CA ARG A 36 -5.06 0.84 -11.98
C ARG A 36 -4.29 1.09 -10.69
N LEU A 37 -4.97 1.07 -9.53
CA LEU A 37 -4.34 1.29 -8.23
C LEU A 37 -3.23 0.29 -7.94
N THR A 38 -3.45 -0.99 -8.26
CA THR A 38 -2.42 -2.04 -8.12
C THR A 38 -1.21 -1.75 -8.99
N THR A 39 -1.42 -1.33 -10.23
CA THR A 39 -0.34 -1.01 -11.17
C THR A 39 0.43 0.23 -10.71
N THR A 40 -0.27 1.27 -10.25
CA THR A 40 0.35 2.48 -9.71
C THR A 40 1.17 2.18 -8.46
N ALA A 41 0.62 1.41 -7.50
CA ALA A 41 1.31 0.99 -6.29
C ALA A 41 2.59 0.18 -6.58
N LEU A 42 2.49 -0.80 -7.49
CA LEU A 42 3.65 -1.58 -7.93
C LEU A 42 4.69 -0.72 -8.64
N THR A 43 4.26 0.22 -9.48
CA THR A 43 5.16 1.14 -10.19
C THR A 43 5.90 2.02 -9.20
N HIS A 44 5.20 2.59 -8.21
CA HIS A 44 5.78 3.38 -7.14
C HIS A 44 6.87 2.62 -6.39
N ALA A 45 6.58 1.40 -5.96
CA ALA A 45 7.55 0.55 -5.27
C ALA A 45 8.74 0.17 -6.17
N ARG A 46 8.49 -0.22 -7.42
CA ARG A 46 9.55 -0.62 -8.38
C ARG A 46 10.46 0.51 -8.79
N GLN A 47 9.97 1.75 -8.77
CA GLN A 47 10.77 2.95 -9.00
C GLN A 47 11.60 3.34 -7.78
N GLY A 48 11.56 2.57 -6.68
CA GLY A 48 12.31 2.87 -5.47
C GLY A 48 11.77 4.10 -4.74
N ARG A 49 10.52 4.50 -4.99
CA ARG A 49 9.89 5.68 -4.35
C ARG A 49 9.34 5.36 -2.95
N GLY A 50 9.86 4.33 -2.29
CA GLY A 50 9.44 3.90 -0.96
C GLY A 50 8.27 2.91 -0.95
N PHE A 51 7.63 2.81 0.22
CA PHE A 51 6.61 1.81 0.50
C PHE A 51 5.23 2.22 -0.04
N ALA A 52 4.58 1.31 -0.74
CA ALA A 52 3.21 1.46 -1.24
C ALA A 52 2.24 0.56 -0.47
N PHE A 53 1.26 1.16 0.19
CA PHE A 53 0.17 0.47 0.86
C PHE A 53 -1.11 0.54 0.03
N LEU A 54 -1.64 -0.61 -0.36
CA LEU A 54 -2.92 -0.72 -1.05
C LEU A 54 -3.87 -1.59 -0.23
N GLU A 55 -4.86 -0.96 0.40
CA GLU A 55 -5.94 -1.68 1.06
C GLU A 55 -6.99 -2.13 0.02
N VAL A 56 -7.39 -3.40 0.05
CA VAL A 56 -8.39 -3.94 -0.87
C VAL A 56 -9.62 -4.39 -0.09
N LEU A 57 -10.72 -3.66 -0.27
CA LEU A 57 -12.02 -4.02 0.26
C LEU A 57 -12.55 -5.24 -0.50
N SER A 58 -12.63 -6.38 0.19
CA SER A 58 -13.06 -7.66 -0.38
C SER A 58 -14.10 -8.31 0.55
N PRO A 59 -15.41 -8.08 0.32
CA PRO A 59 -16.47 -8.75 1.08
C PRO A 59 -16.37 -10.27 0.98
N CYS A 60 -16.56 -10.96 2.10
CA CYS A 60 -16.68 -12.41 2.15
C CYS A 60 -18.16 -12.78 2.15
N VAL A 61 -18.70 -13.08 0.97
CA VAL A 61 -20.14 -13.33 0.76
C VAL A 61 -20.75 -14.41 1.67
N THR A 62 -19.94 -15.39 2.09
CA THR A 62 -20.40 -16.50 2.96
C THR A 62 -20.67 -16.05 4.40
N TYR A 63 -19.86 -15.15 4.94
CA TYR A 63 -19.87 -14.82 6.37
C TYR A 63 -20.30 -13.38 6.67
N ASN A 64 -20.06 -12.46 5.74
CA ASN A 64 -20.39 -11.05 5.90
C ASN A 64 -20.48 -10.39 4.51
N ASP A 65 -21.67 -10.49 3.90
CA ASP A 65 -21.92 -9.89 2.59
C ASP A 65 -22.18 -8.37 2.71
N THR A 66 -21.09 -7.60 2.63
CA THR A 66 -21.12 -6.13 2.69
C THR A 66 -21.16 -5.48 1.30
N TYR A 67 -21.31 -6.25 0.22
CA TYR A 67 -21.33 -5.67 -1.14
C TYR A 67 -22.40 -4.57 -1.31
N PRO A 68 -23.69 -4.78 -0.96
CA PRO A 68 -24.71 -3.76 -1.17
C PRO A 68 -24.43 -2.46 -0.42
N GLN A 69 -23.93 -2.60 0.81
CA GLN A 69 -23.60 -1.46 1.66
C GLN A 69 -22.40 -0.68 1.09
N TRP A 70 -21.27 -1.34 0.85
CA TRP A 70 -20.07 -0.66 0.39
C TRP A 70 -20.20 -0.12 -1.04
N GLU A 71 -21.01 -0.74 -1.89
CA GLU A 71 -21.34 -0.21 -3.21
C GLU A 71 -22.10 1.14 -3.13
N ALA A 72 -22.95 1.32 -2.12
CA ALA A 72 -23.62 2.60 -1.87
C ALA A 72 -22.73 3.64 -1.16
N GLU A 73 -21.82 3.19 -0.28
CA GLU A 73 -21.02 4.05 0.58
C GLU A 73 -19.70 4.49 -0.05
N HIS A 74 -19.14 3.73 -1.00
CA HIS A 74 -17.85 4.10 -1.58
C HIS A 74 -17.89 5.43 -2.33
N ILE A 75 -16.77 6.16 -2.30
CA ILE A 75 -16.53 7.38 -3.06
C ILE A 75 -15.16 7.25 -3.71
N ASP A 76 -15.10 7.41 -5.03
CA ASP A 76 -13.85 7.39 -5.78
C ASP A 76 -13.20 8.78 -5.81
N LEU A 77 -12.15 8.96 -5.01
CA LEU A 77 -11.37 10.19 -4.97
C LEU A 77 -10.61 10.44 -6.27
N ASP A 78 -10.32 9.41 -7.08
CA ASP A 78 -9.67 9.58 -8.39
C ASP A 78 -10.58 10.36 -9.37
N THR A 79 -11.88 10.44 -9.09
CA THR A 79 -12.86 11.17 -9.91
C THR A 79 -13.16 12.58 -9.39
N ASP A 80 -12.64 12.94 -8.22
CA ASP A 80 -12.80 14.26 -7.63
C ASP A 80 -11.64 15.16 -8.09
N GLU A 81 -11.90 16.02 -9.08
CA GLU A 81 -10.90 16.95 -9.62
C GLU A 81 -10.38 17.96 -8.59
N THR A 82 -11.08 18.13 -7.46
CA THR A 82 -10.69 19.05 -6.40
C THR A 82 -9.79 18.40 -5.36
N TYR A 83 -9.64 17.07 -5.40
CA TYR A 83 -8.85 16.33 -4.44
C TYR A 83 -7.37 16.28 -4.82
N ASP A 84 -6.51 16.72 -3.90
CA ASP A 84 -5.06 16.64 -4.04
C ASP A 84 -4.48 15.53 -3.15
N PRO A 85 -3.99 14.42 -3.73
CA PRO A 85 -3.42 13.32 -2.97
C PRO A 85 -1.97 13.59 -2.49
N THR A 86 -1.39 14.76 -2.74
CA THR A 86 -0.01 15.07 -2.36
C THR A 86 0.13 15.65 -0.95
N ASN A 87 -0.97 16.07 -0.33
CA ASN A 87 -0.98 16.64 1.00
C ASN A 87 -1.47 15.62 2.05
N ARG A 88 -0.53 15.07 2.82
CA ARG A 88 -0.83 14.04 3.84
C ARG A 88 -1.84 14.49 4.89
N THR A 89 -1.71 15.72 5.39
CA THR A 89 -2.63 16.24 6.41
C THR A 89 -4.03 16.40 5.84
N ALA A 90 -4.14 16.95 4.63
CA ALA A 90 -5.43 17.07 3.95
C ALA A 90 -6.05 15.70 3.67
N ALA A 91 -5.25 14.71 3.24
CA ALA A 91 -5.71 13.33 3.08
C ALA A 91 -6.22 12.73 4.39
N PHE A 92 -5.51 12.93 5.49
CA PHE A 92 -5.93 12.48 6.82
C PHE A 92 -7.28 13.09 7.23
N THR A 93 -7.41 14.41 7.10
CA THR A 93 -8.67 15.12 7.37
C THR A 93 -9.81 14.61 6.47
N ARG A 94 -9.55 14.45 5.17
CA ARG A 94 -10.55 14.03 4.19
C ARG A 94 -11.08 12.62 4.47
N VAL A 95 -10.21 11.69 4.84
CA VAL A 95 -10.62 10.32 5.18
C VAL A 95 -11.52 10.33 6.42
N ILE A 96 -11.16 11.08 7.46
CA ILE A 96 -11.99 11.23 8.67
C ILE A 96 -13.35 11.85 8.33
N GLU A 97 -13.38 12.92 7.55
CA GLU A 97 -14.63 13.57 7.14
C GLU A 97 -15.57 12.58 6.43
N LEU A 98 -15.05 11.82 5.47
CA LEU A 98 -15.83 10.84 4.73
C LEU A 98 -16.30 9.70 5.64
N GLU A 99 -15.46 9.21 6.54
CA GLU A 99 -15.84 8.18 7.52
C GLU A 99 -16.97 8.67 8.43
N THR A 100 -16.91 9.91 8.93
CA THR A 100 -17.99 10.50 9.75
C THR A 100 -19.30 10.69 8.99
N GLN A 101 -19.24 10.78 7.66
CA GLN A 101 -20.41 10.84 6.77
C GLN A 101 -20.91 9.44 6.38
N GLY A 102 -20.31 8.37 6.89
CA GLY A 102 -20.62 7.00 6.51
C GLY A 102 -20.19 6.66 5.08
N ARG A 103 -19.16 7.34 4.55
CA ARG A 103 -18.59 7.10 3.23
C ARG A 103 -17.26 6.38 3.33
N ILE A 104 -16.96 5.58 2.32
CA ILE A 104 -15.70 4.82 2.23
C ILE A 104 -14.86 5.39 1.09
N PRO A 105 -13.81 6.19 1.37
CA PRO A 105 -12.96 6.72 0.31
C PRO A 105 -12.16 5.60 -0.37
N VAL A 106 -12.22 5.53 -1.69
CA VAL A 106 -11.40 4.66 -2.54
C VAL A 106 -10.64 5.53 -3.56
N GLY A 107 -9.63 4.96 -4.20
CA GLY A 107 -8.70 5.67 -5.06
C GLY A 107 -7.32 5.84 -4.43
N VAL A 108 -6.50 6.70 -5.02
CA VAL A 108 -5.24 7.14 -4.41
C VAL A 108 -5.57 8.12 -3.29
N ILE A 109 -5.27 7.73 -2.05
CA ILE A 109 -5.52 8.54 -0.86
C ILE A 109 -4.34 9.47 -0.60
N TYR A 110 -3.12 8.97 -0.81
CA TYR A 110 -1.93 9.79 -0.61
C TYR A 110 -0.80 9.27 -1.46
N HIS A 111 0.00 10.18 -2.01
CA HIS A 111 1.36 9.87 -2.43
C HIS A 111 2.28 11.05 -2.13
N ASP A 112 3.49 10.74 -1.72
CA ASP A 112 4.49 11.77 -1.45
C ASP A 112 5.09 12.28 -2.78
N PRO A 113 4.97 13.59 -3.11
CA PRO A 113 5.54 14.15 -4.32
C PRO A 113 7.05 14.35 -4.23
N THR A 114 7.63 14.29 -3.02
CA THR A 114 9.03 14.60 -2.75
C THR A 114 9.91 13.36 -2.67
N THR A 115 9.33 12.16 -2.72
CA THR A 115 10.14 10.95 -2.59
C THR A 115 11.02 10.74 -3.81
N GLU A 116 12.33 10.80 -3.58
CA GLU A 116 13.33 10.50 -4.59
C GLU A 116 13.49 8.99 -4.77
N PRO A 117 13.64 8.50 -6.02
CA PRO A 117 13.97 7.11 -6.32
C PRO A 117 15.22 6.65 -5.57
N THR A 118 15.05 5.70 -4.65
CA THR A 118 16.17 5.05 -3.97
C THR A 118 16.53 3.77 -4.71
N VAL A 119 17.81 3.61 -5.06
CA VAL A 119 18.31 2.34 -5.58
C VAL A 119 18.40 1.37 -4.42
N PHE A 120 17.48 0.41 -4.37
CA PHE A 120 17.61 -0.74 -3.47
C PHE A 120 18.40 -1.84 -4.21
N PRO A 121 19.69 -2.05 -3.89
CA PRO A 121 20.41 -3.19 -4.43
C PRO A 121 19.73 -4.45 -3.92
N ASN A 122 19.23 -5.29 -4.82
CA ASN A 122 18.63 -6.57 -4.42
C ASN A 122 19.72 -7.37 -3.68
N PRO A 123 19.53 -7.68 -2.37
CA PRO A 123 20.56 -8.33 -1.57
C PRO A 123 20.87 -9.74 -2.09
N ALA A 124 19.92 -10.39 -2.78
CA ALA A 124 20.17 -11.68 -3.42
C ALA A 124 21.08 -11.59 -4.66
N THR A 125 21.26 -10.38 -5.20
CA THR A 125 22.16 -10.10 -6.33
C THR A 125 23.35 -9.23 -5.95
N ALA A 126 23.44 -8.84 -4.68
CA ALA A 126 24.60 -8.13 -4.17
C ALA A 126 25.72 -9.15 -3.95
N ASP A 127 26.92 -8.85 -4.45
CA ASP A 127 28.14 -9.63 -4.15
C ASP A 127 28.06 -11.12 -4.54
N ILE A 128 27.45 -11.43 -5.69
CA ILE A 128 27.38 -12.79 -6.25
C ILE A 128 28.50 -13.12 -7.22
N ASP A 129 29.53 -12.26 -7.38
CA ASP A 129 30.66 -12.56 -8.27
C ASP A 129 31.48 -13.73 -7.71
N PRO A 130 31.47 -14.91 -8.35
CA PRO A 130 32.18 -16.08 -7.85
C PRO A 130 33.69 -15.85 -7.81
N ARG A 131 34.24 -14.97 -8.67
CA ARG A 131 35.69 -14.69 -8.70
C ARG A 131 36.17 -13.98 -7.44
N VAL A 132 35.31 -13.16 -6.84
CA VAL A 132 35.61 -12.40 -5.62
C VAL A 132 35.31 -13.25 -4.38
N ASN A 133 34.36 -14.19 -4.48
CA ASN A 133 33.86 -14.98 -3.36
C ASN A 133 34.36 -16.43 -3.28
N VAL A 134 35.22 -16.89 -4.21
CA VAL A 134 35.70 -18.29 -4.25
C VAL A 134 36.39 -18.71 -2.94
N GLY A 135 37.20 -17.83 -2.33
CA GLY A 135 37.87 -18.15 -1.07
C GLY A 135 36.90 -18.29 0.12
N SER A 136 35.83 -17.51 0.13
CA SER A 136 34.75 -17.63 1.13
C SER A 136 33.98 -18.93 0.95
N TYR A 137 33.69 -19.30 -0.31
CA TYR A 137 33.08 -20.58 -0.65
C TYR A 137 33.95 -21.76 -0.20
N ASP A 138 35.24 -21.76 -0.54
CA ASP A 138 36.17 -22.83 -0.15
C ASP A 138 36.26 -22.97 1.38
N THR A 139 36.34 -21.84 2.10
CA THR A 139 36.33 -21.81 3.57
C THR A 139 35.05 -22.42 4.16
N ILE A 140 33.89 -22.13 3.57
CA ILE A 140 32.61 -22.70 3.99
C ILE A 140 32.60 -24.21 3.74
N ILE A 141 32.99 -24.66 2.54
CA ILE A 141 33.00 -26.09 2.19
C ILE A 141 33.98 -26.87 3.07
N ASP A 142 35.17 -26.35 3.34
CA ASP A 142 36.18 -26.99 4.20
C ASP A 142 35.69 -27.17 5.64
N ARG A 143 34.83 -26.28 6.16
CA ARG A 143 34.20 -26.44 7.48
C ARG A 143 33.31 -27.69 7.57
N TYR A 144 32.75 -28.15 6.44
CA TYR A 144 31.85 -29.31 6.38
C TYR A 144 32.53 -30.59 5.88
N ARG A 145 33.84 -30.57 5.63
CA ARG A 145 34.60 -31.81 5.37
C ARG A 145 34.77 -32.57 6.69
N ILE A 146 34.17 -33.77 6.76
CA ILE A 146 34.32 -34.75 7.85
C ILE A 146 35.60 -35.55 7.64
#